data_AF-A0A9Q0B646-F1
#
_entry.id   AF-A0A9Q0B646-F1
#
_cell.length_a   1.000
_cell.length_b   1.000
_cell.length_c   1.000
_cell.angle_alpha   90.00
_cell.angle_beta   90.00
_cell.angle_gamma   90.00
#
_symmetry.space_group_name_H-M   'P 1'
#
loop_
_entity.id
_entity.type
_entity.pdbx_description
1 polymer ?
#
loop_
_entity_poly.entity_id
_entity_poly.type
_entity_poly.pdbx_seq_one_letter_code
_entity_poly.pdbx_strand_id
1 'polypeptide(L)'
;MLGLPATTLDDPYAAKHKFAPEESPCDYLERRHSQIMRCITTRTESIQLEDYGVTQQIDQMLQTSAQEMPPDWWLVPNTRLKQQPAIISEGEKLETTLRILFQITHFNLLILLHFPYMLRSNCRANHEYSRAARSNASRELLSRYIKFRCANEISFYFRAIDFSAFTACLSLLLAHIERWNHDADVVDFLVHQRASDRALMEEVIGLMLEVDHSDSGSLLE
;
A
#
# COMPACT_ATOMS: atom_id res chain seq x y z
N MET A 1 -3.61 6.50 -22.86
CA MET A 1 -3.85 7.79 -22.18
C MET A 1 -4.35 8.78 -23.22
N LEU A 2 -5.57 9.32 -23.08
CA LEU A 2 -6.21 10.17 -24.09
C LEU A 2 -6.19 11.68 -23.78
N GLY A 3 -5.39 12.15 -22.82
CA GLY A 3 -5.12 13.60 -22.63
C GLY A 3 -6.35 14.50 -22.43
N LEU A 4 -7.51 13.94 -22.06
CA LEU A 4 -8.71 14.73 -21.80
C LEU A 4 -8.66 15.26 -20.36
N PRO A 5 -8.91 16.57 -20.15
CA PRO A 5 -9.07 17.10 -18.80
C PRO A 5 -10.29 16.43 -18.17
N ALA A 6 -10.13 15.96 -16.94
CA ALA A 6 -11.23 15.38 -16.19
C ALA A 6 -12.29 16.46 -15.91
N THR A 7 -13.37 16.44 -16.69
CA THR A 7 -14.56 17.26 -16.49
C THR A 7 -15.27 16.79 -15.23
N THR A 8 -15.01 17.46 -14.10
CA THR A 8 -15.87 17.34 -12.92
C THR A 8 -15.72 18.60 -12.07
N LEU A 9 -16.80 19.38 -11.97
CA LEU A 9 -16.97 20.58 -11.13
C LEU A 9 -17.03 20.25 -9.63
N ASP A 10 -16.71 19.02 -9.24
CA ASP A 10 -16.78 18.54 -7.87
C ASP A 10 -15.45 18.75 -7.14
N ASP A 11 -15.52 19.24 -5.91
CA ASP A 11 -14.38 19.29 -4.99
C ASP A 11 -13.76 17.89 -4.85
N PRO A 12 -12.52 17.67 -5.34
CA PRO A 12 -11.90 16.35 -5.33
C PRO A 12 -11.60 15.85 -3.92
N TYR A 13 -11.60 16.73 -2.91
CA TYR A 13 -11.33 16.40 -1.51
C TYR A 13 -12.61 16.13 -0.69
N ALA A 14 -13.80 16.42 -1.25
CA ALA A 14 -15.05 16.19 -0.54
C ALA A 14 -15.36 14.69 -0.40
N ALA A 15 -15.51 14.22 0.84
CA ALA A 15 -16.01 12.89 1.17
C ALA A 15 -17.54 12.87 1.03
N LYS A 16 -18.05 12.55 -0.16
CA LYS A 16 -19.50 12.57 -0.44
C LYS A 16 -20.19 11.23 -0.22
N HIS A 17 -19.47 10.11 -0.26
CA HIS A 17 -20.05 8.76 -0.20
C HIS A 17 -19.52 8.00 1.01
N LYS A 18 -20.44 7.58 1.89
CA LYS A 18 -20.14 6.75 3.06
C LYS A 18 -20.35 5.28 2.74
N PHE A 19 -19.57 4.39 3.35
CA PHE A 19 -19.80 2.95 3.25
C PHE A 19 -21.19 2.58 3.78
N ALA A 20 -21.98 1.86 2.97
CA ALA A 20 -23.27 1.32 3.37
C ALA A 20 -23.14 -0.20 3.65
N PRO A 21 -23.85 -0.76 4.64
CA PRO A 21 -23.74 -2.19 4.98
C PRO A 21 -24.06 -3.16 3.83
N GLU A 22 -24.92 -2.75 2.91
CA GLU A 22 -25.34 -3.52 1.73
C GLU A 22 -24.36 -3.37 0.54
N GLU A 23 -23.37 -2.49 0.64
CA GLU A 23 -22.37 -2.27 -0.39
C GLU A 23 -21.22 -3.28 -0.30
N SER A 24 -20.71 -3.72 -1.46
CA SER A 24 -19.46 -4.49 -1.53
C SER A 24 -18.29 -3.68 -0.94
N PRO A 25 -17.57 -4.20 0.07
CA PRO A 25 -16.36 -3.58 0.60
C PRO A 25 -15.30 -3.26 -0.46
N CYS A 26 -15.19 -4.12 -1.48
CA CYS A 26 -14.25 -3.94 -2.59
C CYS A 26 -14.66 -2.76 -3.47
N ASP A 27 -15.94 -2.66 -3.83
CA ASP A 27 -16.47 -1.60 -4.71
C ASP A 27 -16.35 -0.23 -4.03
N TYR A 28 -16.59 -0.17 -2.72
CA TYR A 28 -16.38 1.02 -1.92
C TYR A 28 -14.92 1.47 -1.99
N LEU A 29 -13.99 0.58 -1.64
CA LEU A 29 -12.57 0.91 -1.62
C LEU A 29 -12.01 1.24 -3.00
N GLU A 30 -12.48 0.57 -4.06
CA GLU A 30 -12.11 0.89 -5.43
C GLU A 30 -12.41 2.35 -5.77
N ARG A 31 -13.63 2.81 -5.45
CA ARG A 31 -14.05 4.20 -5.69
C ARG A 31 -13.24 5.18 -4.85
N ARG A 32 -13.07 4.90 -3.55
CA ARG A 32 -12.30 5.76 -2.65
C ARG A 32 -10.82 5.84 -3.04
N HIS A 33 -10.18 4.70 -3.31
CA HIS A 33 -8.77 4.63 -3.73
C HIS A 33 -8.54 5.33 -5.07
N SER A 34 -9.46 5.19 -6.02
CA SER A 34 -9.38 5.90 -7.30
C SER A 34 -9.45 7.41 -7.13
N GLN A 35 -10.35 7.92 -6.28
CA GLN A 35 -10.44 9.34 -5.95
C GLN A 35 -9.14 9.83 -5.27
N ILE A 36 -8.63 9.07 -4.30
CA ILE A 36 -7.42 9.42 -3.56
C ILE A 36 -6.20 9.42 -4.48
N MET A 37 -6.04 8.40 -5.34
CA MET A 37 -4.95 8.32 -6.31
C MET A 37 -4.95 9.53 -7.23
N ARG A 38 -6.13 9.96 -7.72
CA ARG A 38 -6.26 11.19 -8.51
C ARG A 38 -5.73 12.40 -7.75
N CYS A 39 -6.08 12.55 -6.47
CA CYS A 39 -5.59 13.67 -5.65
C CYS A 39 -4.06 13.61 -5.46
N ILE A 40 -3.49 12.42 -5.22
CA ILE A 40 -2.03 12.24 -5.11
C ILE A 40 -1.34 12.64 -6.42
N THR A 41 -1.85 12.21 -7.56
CA THR A 41 -1.30 12.55 -8.88
C THR A 41 -1.37 14.05 -9.14
N THR A 42 -2.53 14.69 -8.92
CA THR A 42 -2.70 16.14 -9.10
C THR A 42 -1.75 16.93 -8.20
N ARG A 43 -1.60 16.53 -6.93
CA ARG A 43 -0.61 17.16 -6.02
C ARG A 43 0.81 17.00 -6.55
N THR A 44 1.15 15.82 -7.06
CA THR A 44 2.50 15.50 -7.55
C THR A 44 2.86 16.29 -8.82
N GLU A 45 1.89 16.56 -9.69
CA GLU A 45 2.07 17.36 -10.91
C GLU A 45 2.15 18.88 -10.62
N SER A 46 1.66 19.31 -9.46
CA SER A 46 1.66 20.73 -9.07
C SER A 46 2.99 21.17 -8.45
N ILE A 47 3.31 22.46 -8.56
CA ILE A 47 4.43 23.09 -7.82
C ILE A 47 4.17 23.07 -6.29
N GLN A 48 2.94 22.73 -5.85
CA GLN A 48 2.52 22.67 -4.45
C GLN A 48 3.02 21.43 -3.69
N LEU A 49 4.03 20.71 -4.19
CA LEU A 49 4.75 19.68 -3.42
C LEU A 49 5.25 20.17 -2.06
N GLU A 50 5.36 21.50 -1.85
CA GLU A 50 5.74 22.14 -0.59
C GLU A 50 4.58 22.30 0.41
N ASP A 51 3.32 22.19 -0.01
CA ASP A 51 2.17 22.33 0.88
C ASP A 51 1.86 21.01 1.60
N TYR A 52 2.30 20.90 2.85
CA TYR A 52 1.97 19.76 3.70
C TYR A 52 0.47 19.67 4.03
N GLY A 53 -0.27 20.79 3.98
CA GLY A 53 -1.70 20.82 4.23
C GLY A 53 -2.49 19.97 3.23
N VAL A 54 -2.12 20.01 1.94
CA VAL A 54 -2.73 19.14 0.92
C VAL A 54 -2.45 17.67 1.21
N THR A 55 -1.22 17.33 1.62
CA THR A 55 -0.86 15.96 2.02
C THR A 55 -1.70 15.48 3.20
N GLN A 56 -1.88 16.32 4.21
CA GLN A 56 -2.70 16.01 5.39
C GLN A 56 -4.17 15.82 5.02
N GLN A 57 -4.71 16.60 4.09
CA GLN A 57 -6.09 16.43 3.61
C GLN A 57 -6.27 15.07 2.91
N ILE A 58 -5.34 14.69 2.04
CA ILE A 58 -5.39 13.37 1.37
C ILE A 58 -5.22 12.23 2.39
N ASP A 59 -4.35 12.40 3.39
CA ASP A 59 -4.16 11.43 4.46
C ASP A 59 -5.46 11.25 5.27
N GLN A 60 -6.16 12.34 5.58
CA GLN A 60 -7.47 12.29 6.23
C GLN A 60 -8.52 11.56 5.37
N MET A 61 -8.47 11.69 4.04
CA MET A 61 -9.34 10.93 3.15
C MET A 61 -9.06 9.42 3.23
N LEU A 62 -7.78 9.01 3.30
CA LEU A 62 -7.38 7.62 3.50
C LEU A 62 -7.87 7.09 4.85
N GLN A 63 -7.62 7.83 5.93
CA GLN A 63 -8.05 7.46 7.28
C GLN A 63 -9.57 7.32 7.37
N THR A 64 -10.33 8.30 6.86
CA THR A 64 -11.80 8.27 6.87
C THR A 64 -12.31 7.06 6.09
N SER A 65 -11.74 6.79 4.91
CA SER A 65 -12.16 5.64 4.10
C SER A 65 -11.87 4.32 4.80
N ALA A 66 -10.79 4.23 5.58
CA ALA A 66 -10.46 3.04 6.36
C ALA A 66 -11.37 2.85 7.58
N GLN A 67 -11.75 3.94 8.25
CA GLN A 67 -12.62 3.94 9.43
C GLN A 67 -14.06 3.57 9.13
N GLU A 68 -14.54 3.85 7.92
CA GLU A 68 -15.89 3.46 7.49
C GLU A 68 -16.04 1.96 7.24
N MET A 69 -14.92 1.26 7.04
CA MET A 69 -14.91 -0.19 6.81
C MET A 69 -15.02 -0.96 8.13
N PRO A 70 -15.67 -2.14 8.13
CA PRO A 70 -15.66 -3.04 9.28
C PRO A 70 -14.22 -3.34 9.75
N PRO A 71 -13.90 -3.25 11.06
CA PRO A 71 -12.53 -3.44 11.54
C PRO A 71 -11.93 -4.81 11.21
N ASP A 72 -12.77 -5.85 11.23
CA ASP A 72 -12.38 -7.21 10.87
C ASP A 72 -11.99 -7.34 9.41
N TRP A 73 -12.45 -6.46 8.52
CA TRP A 73 -12.04 -6.39 7.11
C TRP A 73 -10.55 -6.07 6.96
N TRP A 74 -9.94 -5.36 7.92
CA TRP A 74 -8.52 -5.01 7.90
C TRP A 74 -7.58 -6.11 8.38
N LEU A 75 -8.12 -7.18 8.98
CA LEU A 75 -7.33 -8.37 9.32
C LEU A 75 -6.71 -8.96 8.05
N VAL A 76 -5.45 -9.38 8.14
CA VAL A 76 -4.80 -10.14 7.06
C VAL A 76 -5.55 -11.47 6.93
N PRO A 77 -6.14 -11.80 5.78
CA PRO A 77 -6.91 -13.03 5.63
C PRO A 77 -6.06 -14.26 5.94
N ASN A 78 -6.43 -14.97 7.01
CA ASN A 78 -5.71 -16.16 7.45
C ASN A 78 -6.28 -17.39 6.75
N THR A 79 -5.48 -18.00 5.87
CA THR A 79 -5.78 -19.32 5.28
C THR A 79 -5.88 -20.44 6.33
N ARG A 80 -5.44 -20.20 7.58
CA ARG A 80 -5.37 -21.20 8.65
C ARG A 80 -6.68 -21.40 9.42
N LEU A 81 -7.65 -20.49 9.35
CA LEU A 81 -8.90 -20.59 10.12
C LEU A 81 -9.96 -21.51 9.49
N LYS A 82 -9.69 -22.10 8.33
CA LYS A 82 -10.53 -23.15 7.73
C LYS A 82 -9.74 -24.48 7.60
N GLN A 83 -9.18 -24.96 8.71
CA GLN A 83 -8.79 -26.38 8.86
C GLN A 83 -10.01 -27.31 9.03
N GLN A 84 -11.19 -26.88 8.57
CA GLN A 84 -12.23 -27.81 8.17
C GLN A 84 -11.97 -28.12 6.69
N PRO A 85 -12.00 -29.38 6.24
CA PRO A 85 -11.97 -29.74 4.82
C PRO A 85 -13.31 -29.36 4.16
N ALA A 86 -13.70 -28.10 4.26
CA ALA A 86 -14.76 -27.51 3.46
C ALA A 86 -14.12 -27.04 2.17
N ILE A 87 -14.62 -27.55 1.05
CA ILE A 87 -14.29 -27.07 -0.29
C ILE A 87 -14.58 -25.56 -0.30
N ILE A 88 -13.55 -24.72 -0.14
CA ILE A 88 -13.70 -23.27 -0.27
C ILE A 88 -14.13 -23.02 -1.71
N SER A 89 -15.29 -22.38 -1.89
CA SER A 89 -15.79 -22.09 -3.23
C SER A 89 -14.82 -21.15 -3.98
N GLU A 90 -14.80 -21.21 -5.30
CA GLU A 90 -13.98 -20.29 -6.11
C GLU A 90 -14.33 -18.82 -5.83
N GLY A 91 -15.60 -18.52 -5.53
CA GLY A 91 -16.05 -17.18 -5.14
C GLY A 91 -15.42 -16.69 -3.83
N GLU A 92 -15.36 -17.54 -2.79
CA GLU A 92 -14.72 -17.18 -1.52
C GLU A 92 -13.20 -16.97 -1.66
N LYS A 93 -12.55 -17.74 -2.55
CA LYS A 93 -11.13 -17.54 -2.88
C LYS A 93 -10.92 -16.19 -3.57
N LEU A 94 -11.75 -15.87 -4.56
CA LEU A 94 -11.71 -14.60 -5.27
C LEU A 94 -11.92 -13.41 -4.32
N GLU A 95 -12.91 -13.49 -3.43
CA GLU A 95 -13.18 -12.44 -2.44
C GLU A 95 -11.98 -12.22 -1.50
N THR A 96 -11.37 -13.31 -1.02
CA THR A 96 -10.16 -13.26 -0.19
C THR A 96 -9.01 -12.59 -0.94
N THR A 97 -8.82 -12.94 -2.21
CA THR A 97 -7.78 -12.36 -3.06
C THR A 97 -8.02 -10.87 -3.28
N LEU A 98 -9.23 -10.47 -3.70
CA LEU A 98 -9.59 -9.06 -3.89
C LEU A 98 -9.39 -8.26 -2.61
N ARG A 99 -9.80 -8.79 -1.47
CA ARG A 99 -9.58 -8.15 -0.16
C ARG A 99 -8.09 -7.89 0.09
N ILE A 100 -7.21 -8.86 -0.15
CA ILE A 100 -5.76 -8.64 0.01
C ILE A 100 -5.25 -7.58 -0.97
N LEU A 101 -5.70 -7.60 -2.23
CA LEU A 101 -5.32 -6.62 -3.24
C LEU A 101 -5.72 -5.19 -2.83
N PHE A 102 -6.94 -4.98 -2.35
CA PHE A 102 -7.38 -3.66 -1.88
C PHE A 102 -6.64 -3.21 -0.62
N GLN A 103 -6.31 -4.12 0.30
CA GLN A 103 -5.46 -3.78 1.44
C GLN A 103 -4.06 -3.35 0.98
N ILE A 104 -3.43 -4.07 0.03
CA ILE A 104 -2.14 -3.70 -0.56
C ILE A 104 -2.24 -2.32 -1.21
N THR A 105 -3.27 -2.06 -2.01
CA THR A 105 -3.50 -0.76 -2.65
C THR A 105 -3.63 0.36 -1.62
N HIS A 106 -4.34 0.14 -0.51
CA HIS A 106 -4.48 1.12 0.56
C HIS A 106 -3.11 1.54 1.14
N PHE A 107 -2.27 0.57 1.50
CA PHE A 107 -0.94 0.87 2.02
C PHE A 107 -0.01 1.46 0.96
N ASN A 108 -0.16 1.07 -0.31
CA ASN A 108 0.62 1.67 -1.39
C ASN A 108 0.28 3.16 -1.56
N LEU A 109 -1.00 3.54 -1.46
CA LEU A 109 -1.41 4.94 -1.51
C LEU A 109 -0.79 5.77 -0.37
N LEU A 110 -0.73 5.23 0.84
CA LEU A 110 -0.02 5.88 1.97
C LEU A 110 1.47 6.09 1.67
N ILE A 111 2.13 5.07 1.09
CA ILE A 111 3.55 5.17 0.72
C ILE A 111 3.74 6.28 -0.32
N LEU A 112 2.95 6.28 -1.40
CA LEU A 112 3.03 7.26 -2.48
C LEU A 112 2.71 8.68 -2.00
N LEU A 113 1.70 8.83 -1.14
CA LEU A 113 1.31 10.12 -0.57
C LEU A 113 2.49 10.77 0.16
N HIS A 114 3.17 10.02 1.03
CA HIS A 114 4.22 10.55 1.88
C HIS A 114 5.62 10.50 1.24
N PHE A 115 5.77 9.84 0.08
CA PHE A 115 7.07 9.66 -0.58
C PHE A 115 7.86 10.97 -0.80
N PRO A 116 7.24 12.11 -1.20
CA PRO A 116 7.99 13.35 -1.43
C PRO A 116 8.64 13.95 -0.18
N TYR A 117 8.19 13.57 1.02
CA TYR A 117 8.72 14.09 2.28
C TYR A 117 9.90 13.29 2.80
N MET A 118 10.23 12.15 2.18
CA MET A 118 11.37 11.29 2.51
C MET A 118 12.71 12.03 2.41
N LEU A 119 12.92 12.82 1.35
CA LEU A 119 14.22 13.45 1.10
C LEU A 119 14.33 14.91 1.57
N ARG A 120 13.35 15.42 2.33
CA ARG A 120 13.22 16.86 2.65
C ARG A 120 13.55 17.15 4.11
N SER A 121 14.52 18.03 4.35
CA SER A 121 15.00 18.45 5.68
C SER A 121 14.27 19.65 6.29
N ASN A 122 13.36 20.31 5.55
CA ASN A 122 12.91 21.66 5.88
C ASN A 122 11.84 21.76 6.99
N CYS A 123 11.20 20.65 7.43
CA CYS A 123 10.22 20.67 8.53
C CYS A 123 10.21 19.35 9.31
N ARG A 124 10.89 19.33 10.48
CA ARG A 124 11.12 18.12 11.27
C ARG A 124 9.85 17.37 11.69
N ALA A 125 8.83 18.03 12.24
CA ALA A 125 7.65 17.32 12.78
C ALA A 125 6.81 16.61 11.71
N ASN A 126 6.52 17.29 10.60
CA ASN A 126 5.74 16.74 9.47
C ASN A 126 6.53 15.64 8.72
N HIS A 127 7.85 15.78 8.72
CA HIS A 127 8.77 14.78 8.20
C HIS A 127 8.73 13.49 9.05
N GLU A 128 8.80 13.60 10.38
CA GLU A 128 8.71 12.43 11.29
C GLU A 128 7.40 11.66 11.12
N TYR A 129 6.25 12.35 11.05
CA TYR A 129 4.97 11.69 10.80
C TYR A 129 4.98 10.94 9.47
N SER A 130 5.38 11.63 8.40
CA SER A 130 5.43 11.03 7.06
C SER A 130 6.36 9.83 6.99
N ARG A 131 7.50 9.89 7.69
CA ARG A 131 8.48 8.82 7.78
C ARG A 131 7.90 7.61 8.54
N ALA A 132 7.25 7.84 9.67
CA ALA A 132 6.60 6.80 10.45
C ALA A 132 5.44 6.14 9.67
N ALA A 133 4.56 6.95 9.08
CA ALA A 133 3.41 6.49 8.29
C ALA A 133 3.86 5.61 7.11
N ARG A 134 4.87 6.04 6.34
CA ARG A 134 5.44 5.22 5.25
C ARG A 134 6.05 3.94 5.75
N SER A 135 6.89 4.01 6.78
CA SER A 135 7.59 2.83 7.28
C SER A 135 6.60 1.77 7.76
N ASN A 136 5.54 2.20 8.46
CA ASN A 136 4.46 1.32 8.86
C ASN A 136 3.70 0.75 7.66
N ALA A 137 3.26 1.60 6.73
CA ALA A 137 2.54 1.17 5.53
C ALA A 137 3.37 0.19 4.67
N SER A 138 4.68 0.39 4.55
CA SER A 138 5.56 -0.52 3.83
C SER A 138 5.60 -1.91 4.47
N ARG A 139 5.66 -2.02 5.81
CA ARG A 139 5.61 -3.32 6.50
C ARG A 139 4.27 -4.03 6.29
N GLU A 140 3.17 -3.29 6.46
CA GLU A 140 1.82 -3.82 6.28
C GLU A 140 1.59 -4.30 4.84
N LEU A 141 2.11 -3.57 3.85
CA LEU A 141 2.05 -3.94 2.44
C LEU A 141 2.84 -5.21 2.18
N LEU A 142 4.11 -5.26 2.58
CA LEU A 142 4.99 -6.40 2.30
C LEU A 142 4.50 -7.69 3.00
N SER A 143 3.98 -7.59 4.22
CA SER A 143 3.36 -8.75 4.91
C SER A 143 2.17 -9.33 4.12
N ARG A 144 1.31 -8.45 3.57
CA ARG A 144 0.17 -8.86 2.73
C ARG A 144 0.60 -9.35 1.36
N TYR A 145 1.66 -8.79 0.80
CA TYR A 145 2.26 -9.28 -0.44
C TYR A 145 2.78 -10.71 -0.29
N ILE A 146 3.54 -11.00 0.77
CA ILE A 146 3.99 -12.37 1.07
C ILE A 146 2.78 -13.30 1.16
N LYS A 147 1.75 -12.87 1.91
CA LYS A 147 0.53 -13.67 2.04
C LYS A 147 -0.16 -13.94 0.70
N PHE A 148 -0.26 -12.92 -0.15
CA PHE A 148 -0.81 -13.01 -1.49
C PHE A 148 -0.04 -13.98 -2.37
N ARG A 149 1.31 -13.90 -2.37
CA ARG A 149 2.18 -14.76 -3.16
C ARG A 149 2.14 -16.21 -2.69
N CYS A 150 2.23 -16.45 -1.37
CA CYS A 150 2.17 -17.82 -0.84
C CYS A 150 0.80 -18.49 -1.00
N ALA A 151 -0.27 -17.72 -1.16
CA ALA A 151 -1.63 -18.25 -1.34
C ALA A 151 -2.01 -18.50 -2.81
N ASN A 152 -1.32 -17.86 -3.76
CA ASN A 152 -1.61 -17.94 -5.18
C ASN A 152 -0.44 -18.60 -5.90
N GLU A 153 -0.48 -19.94 -6.00
CA GLU A 153 0.67 -20.70 -6.49
C GLU A 153 1.09 -20.29 -7.91
N ILE A 154 0.17 -20.03 -8.87
CA ILE A 154 0.58 -19.74 -10.26
C ILE A 154 -0.37 -18.78 -11.04
N SER A 155 -1.64 -18.57 -10.65
CA SER A 155 -2.63 -18.00 -11.60
C SER A 155 -2.76 -16.46 -11.69
N PHE A 156 -2.21 -15.67 -10.76
CA PHE A 156 -2.43 -14.21 -10.76
C PHE A 156 -1.11 -13.41 -10.73
N TYR A 157 -0.53 -13.20 -11.91
CA TYR A 157 0.53 -12.21 -12.09
C TYR A 157 -0.09 -10.81 -12.23
N PHE A 158 0.07 -9.96 -11.21
CA PHE A 158 -0.36 -8.57 -11.26
C PHE A 158 0.84 -7.65 -11.08
N ARG A 159 1.41 -7.20 -12.20
CA ARG A 159 2.62 -6.36 -12.24
C ARG A 159 2.55 -5.12 -11.34
N ALA A 160 1.38 -4.52 -11.19
CA ALA A 160 1.23 -3.35 -10.31
C ALA A 160 1.32 -3.69 -8.81
N ILE A 161 1.02 -4.93 -8.39
CA ILE A 161 1.23 -5.39 -7.02
C ILE A 161 2.73 -5.62 -6.79
N ASP A 162 3.43 -6.24 -7.73
CA ASP A 162 4.89 -6.40 -7.68
C ASP A 162 5.59 -5.04 -7.60
N PHE A 163 5.15 -4.07 -8.41
CA PHE A 163 5.65 -2.70 -8.35
C PHE A 163 5.37 -2.03 -6.99
N SER A 164 4.20 -2.29 -6.39
CA SER A 164 3.86 -1.74 -5.08
C SER A 164 4.73 -2.34 -3.97
N ALA A 165 5.01 -3.64 -4.02
CA ALA A 165 5.93 -4.30 -3.10
C ALA A 165 7.37 -3.82 -3.28
N PHE A 166 7.83 -3.64 -4.53
CA PHE A 166 9.12 -3.03 -4.80
C PHE A 166 9.22 -1.60 -4.22
N THR A 167 8.17 -0.79 -4.42
CA THR A 167 8.07 0.57 -3.87
C THR A 167 8.15 0.56 -2.34
N ALA A 168 7.51 -0.41 -1.68
CA ALA A 168 7.58 -0.58 -0.23
C ALA A 168 8.98 -0.98 0.27
N CYS A 169 9.65 -1.92 -0.41
CA CYS A 169 11.04 -2.28 -0.12
C CYS A 169 11.96 -1.06 -0.25
N LEU A 170 11.83 -0.29 -1.33
CA LEU A 170 12.62 0.93 -1.54
C LEU A 170 12.34 1.98 -0.45
N SER A 171 11.09 2.15 -0.07
CA SER A 171 10.68 3.06 1.01
C SER A 171 11.31 2.69 2.36
N LEU A 172 11.35 1.41 2.73
CA LEU A 172 12.02 0.94 3.95
C LEU A 172 13.54 1.09 3.87
N LEU A 173 14.14 0.74 2.74
CA LEU A 173 15.58 0.90 2.52
C LEU A 173 15.99 2.36 2.72
N LEU A 174 15.26 3.29 2.12
CA LEU A 174 15.51 4.71 2.23
C LEU A 174 15.29 5.21 3.66
N ALA A 175 14.27 4.74 4.38
CA ALA A 175 14.06 5.09 5.78
C ALA A 175 15.25 4.68 6.68
N HIS A 176 15.89 3.53 6.40
CA HIS A 176 17.10 3.08 7.10
C HIS A 176 18.37 3.82 6.68
N ILE A 177 18.49 4.23 5.42
CA ILE A 177 19.59 5.07 4.94
C ILE A 177 19.49 6.47 5.54
N GLU A 178 18.30 7.06 5.55
CA GLU A 178 18.03 8.36 6.20
C GLU A 178 18.39 8.33 7.67
N ARG A 179 18.01 7.26 8.38
CA ARG A 179 18.40 7.05 9.77
C ARG A 179 19.92 7.09 9.93
N TRP A 180 20.63 6.35 9.08
CA TRP A 180 22.08 6.25 9.14
C TRP A 180 22.76 7.60 8.95
N ASN A 181 22.17 8.47 8.13
CA ASN A 181 22.68 9.81 7.85
C ASN A 181 22.29 10.86 8.92
N HIS A 182 21.35 10.57 9.82
CA HIS A 182 20.98 11.47 10.92
C HIS A 182 21.92 11.28 12.13
N ASP A 183 22.20 12.37 12.84
CA ASP A 183 23.08 12.39 14.02
C ASP A 183 22.64 11.36 15.08
N ALA A 184 23.64 10.71 15.70
CA ALA A 184 23.48 9.63 16.68
C ALA A 184 22.71 10.02 17.96
N ASP A 185 22.38 11.30 18.14
CA ASP A 185 21.67 11.84 19.31
C ASP A 185 20.14 11.69 19.22
N VAL A 186 19.58 11.26 18.09
CA VAL A 186 18.14 11.02 17.94
C VAL A 186 17.81 9.56 18.25
N VAL A 187 17.02 9.34 19.30
CA VAL A 187 16.44 8.01 19.62
C VAL A 187 15.47 7.61 18.51
N ASP A 188 15.92 6.79 17.56
CA ASP A 188 15.11 6.30 16.45
C ASP A 188 14.64 4.86 16.71
N PHE A 189 13.33 4.65 16.87
CA PHE A 189 12.74 3.33 17.12
C PHE A 189 13.01 2.33 15.97
N LEU A 190 13.36 2.80 14.77
CA LEU A 190 13.70 1.94 13.63
C LEU A 190 14.94 1.07 13.88
N VAL A 191 15.78 1.38 14.89
CA VAL A 191 16.88 0.49 15.31
C VAL A 191 16.37 -0.93 15.56
N HIS A 192 15.24 -1.03 16.27
CA HIS A 192 14.66 -2.31 16.66
C HIS A 192 13.96 -3.03 15.51
N GLN A 193 13.68 -2.33 14.41
CA GLN A 193 12.97 -2.88 13.25
C GLN A 193 13.90 -3.35 12.13
N ARG A 194 15.18 -2.93 12.13
CA ARG A 194 16.13 -3.19 11.04
C ARG A 194 16.25 -4.67 10.65
N ALA A 195 16.37 -5.57 11.63
CA ALA A 195 16.53 -7.00 11.35
C ALA A 195 15.24 -7.60 10.74
N SER A 196 14.08 -7.25 11.31
CA SER A 196 12.78 -7.72 10.82
C SER A 196 12.47 -7.16 9.43
N ASP A 197 12.73 -5.86 9.20
CA ASP A 197 12.54 -5.21 7.90
C ASP A 197 13.43 -5.83 6.83
N ARG A 198 14.68 -6.15 7.17
CA ARG A 198 15.60 -6.82 6.26
C ARG A 198 15.10 -8.21 5.88
N ALA A 199 14.68 -9.02 6.84
CA ALA A 199 14.12 -10.34 6.58
C ALA A 199 12.86 -10.26 5.69
N LEU A 200 11.99 -9.30 5.96
CA LEU A 200 10.79 -9.04 5.16
C LEU A 200 11.12 -8.68 3.71
N MET A 201 12.11 -7.80 3.51
CA MET A 201 12.57 -7.42 2.16
C MET A 201 13.23 -8.60 1.43
N GLU A 202 14.05 -9.40 2.10
CA GLU A 202 14.70 -10.58 1.51
C GLU A 202 13.67 -11.63 1.05
N GLU A 203 12.65 -11.91 1.87
CA GLU A 203 11.55 -12.82 1.52
C GLU A 203 10.79 -12.33 0.28
N VAL A 204 10.43 -11.04 0.25
CA VAL A 204 9.71 -10.45 -0.88
C VAL A 204 10.53 -10.49 -2.17
N ILE A 205 11.84 -10.22 -2.09
CA ILE A 205 12.73 -10.32 -3.24
C ILE A 205 12.81 -11.76 -3.74
N GLY A 206 12.89 -12.75 -2.84
CA GLY A 206 12.84 -14.17 -3.20
C GLY A 206 11.57 -14.52 -3.99
N LEU A 207 10.41 -14.15 -3.46
CA LEU A 207 9.11 -14.38 -4.09
C LEU A 207 8.94 -13.66 -5.46
N MET A 208 9.58 -12.50 -5.65
CA MET A 208 9.57 -11.80 -6.94
C MET A 208 10.40 -12.54 -7.99
N LEU A 209 11.56 -13.10 -7.61
CA LEU A 209 12.47 -13.80 -8.51
C LEU A 209 11.94 -15.19 -8.90
N GLU A 210 11.25 -15.90 -8.01
CA GLU A 210 10.62 -17.20 -8.32
C GLU A 210 9.63 -17.11 -9.49
N VAL A 211 8.90 -16.01 -9.59
CA VAL A 211 7.91 -15.79 -10.66
C VAL A 211 8.58 -15.55 -12.01
N ASP A 212 9.69 -14.82 -12.06
CA ASP A 212 10.44 -14.56 -13.29
C ASP A 212 11.02 -15.86 -13.91
N HIS A 213 11.45 -16.78 -13.03
CA HIS A 213 11.94 -18.09 -13.45
C HIS A 213 10.81 -19.04 -13.91
N SER A 214 9.60 -18.88 -13.37
CA SER A 214 8.43 -19.69 -13.75
C SER A 214 7.92 -19.34 -15.15
N ASP A 215 7.87 -18.05 -15.51
CA ASP A 215 7.45 -17.57 -16.84
C ASP A 215 8.43 -17.98 -17.96
N SER A 216 9.71 -18.17 -17.63
CA SER A 216 10.74 -18.59 -18.59
C SER A 216 10.65 -20.08 -18.95
N GLY A 217 10.06 -20.91 -18.08
CA GLY A 217 9.91 -22.35 -18.27
C GLY A 217 8.71 -22.74 -19.14
N SER A 218 7.64 -21.94 -19.14
CA SER A 218 6.40 -22.23 -19.88
C SER A 218 6.45 -21.86 -21.38
N LEU A 219 7.55 -21.24 -21.85
CA LEU A 219 7.76 -20.92 -23.26
C LEU A 219 8.57 -22.00 -24.01
N LEU A 220 8.93 -23.10 -23.34
CA LEU A 220 9.76 -24.18 -23.89
C LEU A 220 9.07 -25.56 -23.92
N GLU A 221 7.76 -25.63 -23.67
CA GLU A 221 6.91 -26.81 -23.93
C GLU A 221 5.80 -26.47 -24.94
#